data_AF-A0A8J3TGS3-F1
#
_entry.id   AF-A0A8J3TGS3-F1
#
_cell.length_a   1.000
_cell.length_b   1.000
_cell.length_c   1.000
_cell.angle_alpha   90.00
_cell.angle_beta   90.00
_cell.angle_gamma   90.00
#
_symmetry.space_group_name_H-M   'P 1'
#
loop_
_entity.id
_entity.type
_entity.pdbx_description
1 polymer ?
#
loop_
_entity_poly.entity_id
_entity_poly.type
_entity_poly.pdbx_seq_one_letter_code
_entity_poly.pdbx_strand_id
1 'polypeptide(L)'
;MTGDWNGAWTAALDALEADVDRVEALIADDHRVRDLPPADPWSPPEGLGPLPLDLRPRADAILSRQIAATQALAIALVANRRQAEAASRIEAGDAPRRPAYLDCAV
;
A
#
# COMPACT_ATOMS: atom_id res chain seq x y z
N MET A 1 -8.39 35.98 12.42
CA MET A 1 -7.18 35.12 12.46
C MET A 1 -7.46 33.63 12.61
N THR A 2 -8.71 33.18 12.80
CA THR A 2 -9.04 31.74 12.82
C THR A 2 -9.23 31.10 11.44
N GLY A 3 -9.50 31.92 10.42
CA GLY A 3 -9.70 31.45 9.04
C GLY A 3 -8.44 30.94 8.36
N ASP A 4 -7.28 31.57 8.61
CA ASP A 4 -6.04 31.24 7.88
C ASP A 4 -5.55 29.82 8.19
N TRP A 5 -5.55 29.39 9.46
CA TRP A 5 -5.15 28.02 9.79
C TRP A 5 -6.20 26.98 9.45
N ASN A 6 -7.50 27.33 9.44
CA ASN A 6 -8.55 26.41 8.96
C ASN A 6 -8.40 26.14 7.46
N GLY A 7 -8.12 27.18 6.67
CA GLY A 7 -7.79 27.04 5.25
C GLY A 7 -6.52 26.21 5.02
N ALA A 8 -5.47 26.45 5.81
CA ALA A 8 -4.24 25.66 5.76
C ALA A 8 -4.46 24.18 6.11
N TRP A 9 -5.25 23.89 7.14
CA TRP A 9 -5.63 22.52 7.49
C TRP A 9 -6.47 21.86 6.41
N THR A 10 -7.41 22.58 5.82
CA THR A 10 -8.24 22.06 4.74
C THR A 10 -7.37 21.68 3.53
N ALA A 11 -6.48 22.57 3.10
CA ALA A 11 -5.57 22.30 2.00
C ALA A 11 -4.60 21.13 2.29
N ALA A 12 -4.11 21.02 3.53
CA ALA A 12 -3.27 19.90 3.95
C ALA A 12 -4.03 18.57 3.91
N LEU A 13 -5.29 18.54 4.37
CA LEU A 13 -6.13 17.36 4.32
C LEU A 13 -6.55 17.00 2.89
N ASP A 14 -6.79 17.98 2.02
CA ASP A 14 -7.07 17.76 0.59
C ASP A 14 -5.88 17.08 -0.12
N ALA A 15 -4.66 17.54 0.16
CA ALA A 15 -3.45 16.93 -0.39
C ALA A 15 -3.27 15.48 0.09
N LEU A 16 -3.45 15.24 1.39
CA LEU A 16 -3.39 13.90 1.97
C LEU A 16 -4.43 12.96 1.37
N GLU A 17 -5.66 13.45 1.15
CA GLU A 17 -6.73 12.66 0.55
C GLU A 17 -6.42 12.30 -0.91
N ALA A 18 -5.90 13.25 -1.69
CA ALA A 18 -5.46 12.98 -3.07
C ALA A 18 -4.32 11.95 -3.16
N ASP A 19 -3.40 11.95 -2.19
CA ASP A 19 -2.34 10.96 -2.10
C ASP A 19 -2.89 9.57 -1.74
N VAL A 20 -3.84 9.49 -0.81
CA VAL A 20 -4.52 8.23 -0.47
C VAL A 20 -5.28 7.67 -1.67
N ASP A 21 -6.04 8.50 -2.38
CA ASP A 21 -6.76 8.09 -3.60
C ASP A 21 -5.80 7.51 -4.65
N ARG A 22 -4.63 8.13 -4.82
CA ARG A 22 -3.60 7.64 -5.74
C ARG A 22 -3.06 6.27 -5.33
N VAL A 23 -2.78 6.08 -4.03
CA VAL A 23 -2.28 4.81 -3.50
C VAL A 23 -3.35 3.71 -3.64
N GLU A 24 -4.60 4.00 -3.30
CA GLU A 24 -5.70 3.03 -3.45
C GLU A 24 -5.92 2.63 -4.91
N ALA A 25 -5.85 3.60 -5.84
CA ALA A 25 -5.93 3.31 -7.27
C ALA A 25 -4.77 2.42 -7.77
N LEU A 26 -3.54 2.64 -7.26
CA LEU A 26 -2.38 1.81 -7.60
C LEU A 26 -2.48 0.38 -7.05
N ILE A 27 -3.05 0.21 -5.86
CA ILE A 27 -3.32 -1.11 -5.29
C ILE A 27 -4.37 -1.85 -6.12
N ALA A 28 -5.40 -1.14 -6.58
CA ALA A 28 -6.43 -1.72 -7.45
C ALA A 28 -5.87 -2.10 -8.84
N ASP A 29 -4.93 -1.32 -9.36
CA ASP A 29 -4.27 -1.54 -10.66
C ASP A 29 -3.01 -2.40 -10.54
N ASP A 30 -3.13 -3.57 -9.88
CA ASP A 30 -2.14 -4.61 -9.47
C ASP A 30 -0.81 -4.70 -10.25
N HIS A 31 -0.78 -4.29 -11.51
CA HIS A 31 0.37 -4.36 -12.41
C HIS A 31 1.29 -3.11 -12.43
N ARG A 32 0.94 -1.99 -11.78
CA ARG A 32 1.73 -0.72 -11.83
C ARG A 32 2.56 -0.38 -10.60
N VAL A 33 2.72 -1.30 -9.64
CA VAL A 33 3.43 -1.01 -8.38
C VAL A 33 4.96 -0.84 -8.58
N ARG A 34 5.53 -1.28 -9.71
CA ARG A 34 7.00 -1.29 -9.93
C ARG A 34 7.66 0.06 -10.19
N ASP A 35 6.91 1.07 -10.64
CA ASP A 35 7.46 2.40 -11.01
C ASP A 35 6.99 3.53 -10.09
N LEU A 36 6.55 3.23 -8.87
CA LEU A 36 6.15 4.28 -7.94
C LEU A 36 7.39 5.02 -7.42
N PRO A 37 7.46 6.36 -7.57
CA PRO A 37 8.49 7.14 -6.91
C PRO A 37 8.44 6.89 -5.40
N PRO A 38 9.58 6.92 -4.69
CA PRO A 38 9.58 6.87 -3.24
C PRO A 38 8.69 8.01 -2.71
N ALA A 39 7.71 7.66 -1.88
CA ALA A 39 6.82 8.63 -1.28
C ALA A 39 7.61 9.55 -0.35
N ASP A 40 7.41 10.86 -0.47
CA ASP A 40 8.01 11.84 0.43
C ASP A 40 7.30 11.74 1.80
N PRO A 41 8.02 11.55 2.92
CA PRO A 41 7.40 11.45 4.23
C PRO A 41 6.61 12.73 4.56
N TRP A 42 5.32 12.56 4.85
CA TRP A 42 4.45 13.69 5.17
C TRP A 42 4.98 14.46 6.38
N SER A 43 5.23 15.75 6.17
CA SER A 43 5.58 16.71 7.21
C SER A 43 4.47 17.76 7.31
N PRO A 44 3.97 18.09 8.50
CA PRO A 44 2.93 19.10 8.64
C PRO A 44 3.44 20.46 8.13
N PRO A 45 2.71 21.13 7.22
CA PRO A 45 3.02 22.49 6.79
C PRO A 45 3.29 23.47 7.94
N GLU A 46 4.22 24.40 7.73
CA GLU A 46 4.47 25.49 8.68
C GLU A 46 3.22 26.36 8.86
N GLY A 47 2.98 26.83 10.09
CA GLY A 47 1.82 27.69 10.39
C GLY A 47 0.50 26.93 10.58
N LEU A 48 0.51 25.60 10.60
CA LEU A 48 -0.63 24.82 11.07
C LEU A 48 -0.84 25.08 12.56
N GLY A 49 -1.91 25.82 12.87
CA GLY A 49 -2.42 25.99 14.23
C GLY A 49 -3.02 24.70 14.78
N PRO A 50 -3.72 24.76 15.94
CA PRO A 50 -4.45 23.60 16.45
C PRO A 50 -5.44 23.06 15.40
N LEU A 51 -5.64 21.75 15.34
CA LEU A 51 -6.61 21.16 14.41
C LEU A 51 -8.04 21.65 14.75
N PRO A 52 -8.82 22.18 13.78
CA PRO A 52 -10.21 22.54 14.04
C PRO A 52 -11.02 21.30 14.37
N LEU A 53 -11.90 21.37 15.37
CA LEU A 53 -12.74 20.24 15.79
C LEU A 53 -13.64 19.74 14.65
N ASP A 54 -14.07 20.64 13.77
CA ASP A 54 -14.92 20.33 12.62
C ASP A 54 -14.20 19.47 11.56
N LEU A 55 -12.87 19.56 11.47
CA LEU A 55 -12.04 18.78 10.55
C LEU A 55 -11.59 17.44 11.14
N ARG A 56 -11.77 17.24 12.45
CA ARG A 56 -11.35 16.01 13.14
C ARG A 56 -11.96 14.74 12.55
N PRO A 57 -13.28 14.66 12.28
CA PRO A 57 -13.86 13.46 11.67
C PRO A 57 -13.27 13.16 10.29
N ARG A 58 -12.93 14.20 9.52
CA ARG A 58 -12.31 14.07 8.20
C ARG A 58 -10.88 13.54 8.31
N ALA A 59 -10.08 14.08 9.24
CA ALA A 59 -8.73 13.60 9.49
C ALA A 59 -8.72 12.13 9.95
N ASP A 60 -9.63 11.75 10.84
CA ASP A 60 -9.77 10.36 11.32
C ASP A 60 -10.16 9.40 10.18
N ALA A 61 -11.02 9.83 9.25
CA ALA A 61 -11.38 9.06 8.07
C ALA A 61 -10.18 8.84 7.12
N ILE A 62 -9.41 9.89 6.85
CA ILE A 62 -8.19 9.81 6.03
C ILE A 62 -7.18 8.85 6.67
N LEU A 63 -6.93 8.98 7.97
CA LEU A 63 -6.02 8.08 8.70
C LEU A 63 -6.48 6.63 8.63
N SER A 64 -7.77 6.38 8.79
CA SER A 64 -8.34 5.03 8.72
C SER A 64 -8.10 4.40 7.33
N ARG A 65 -8.27 5.18 6.26
CA ARG A 65 -7.99 4.76 4.88
C ARG A 65 -6.50 4.47 4.66
N GLN A 66 -5.61 5.31 5.18
CA GLN A 66 -4.15 5.09 5.10
C GLN A 66 -3.73 3.76 5.76
N ILE A 67 -4.30 3.45 6.93
CA ILE A 67 -4.05 2.18 7.64
C ILE A 67 -4.54 1.01 6.79
N ALA A 68 -5.74 1.10 6.22
CA ALA A 68 -6.31 0.06 5.37
C ALA A 68 -5.47 -0.17 4.10
N ALA A 69 -5.05 0.91 3.42
CA ALA A 69 -4.19 0.85 2.25
C ALA A 69 -2.82 0.23 2.56
N THR A 70 -2.23 0.56 3.71
CA THR A 70 -0.97 -0.04 4.17
C THR A 70 -1.11 -1.55 4.39
N GLN A 71 -2.23 -2.00 4.99
CA GLN A 71 -2.51 -3.41 5.17
C GLN A 71 -2.71 -4.14 3.82
N ALA A 72 -3.44 -3.53 2.90
CA ALA A 72 -3.64 -4.08 1.55
C ALA A 72 -2.31 -4.21 0.79
N LEU A 73 -1.44 -3.20 0.86
CA LEU A 73 -0.09 -3.26 0.28
C LEU A 73 0.76 -4.39 0.87
N ALA A 74 0.74 -4.57 2.19
CA ALA A 74 1.47 -5.65 2.84
C ALA A 74 0.99 -7.03 2.37
N ILE A 75 -0.33 -7.22 2.21
CA ILE A 75 -0.92 -8.46 1.68
C ILE A 75 -0.50 -8.68 0.23
N ALA A 76 -0.57 -7.66 -0.63
CA ALA A 76 -0.19 -7.73 -2.03
C ALA A 76 1.30 -8.10 -2.20
N LEU A 77 2.19 -7.49 -1.40
CA LEU A 77 3.62 -7.81 -1.41
C LEU A 77 3.91 -9.27 -1.06
N VAL A 78 3.21 -9.83 -0.06
CA VAL A 78 3.37 -11.24 0.32
C VAL A 78 2.85 -12.18 -0.77
N ALA A 79 1.71 -11.86 -1.38
CA ALA A 79 1.15 -12.65 -2.49
C ALA A 79 2.09 -12.66 -3.71
N ASN A 80 2.62 -11.49 -4.09
CA ASN A 80 3.55 -11.34 -5.21
C ASN A 80 4.84 -12.16 -5.00
N ARG A 81 5.39 -12.16 -3.78
CA ARG A 81 6.56 -13.01 -3.44
C ARG A 81 6.30 -14.50 -3.65
N ARG A 82 5.14 -15.01 -3.22
CA ARG A 82 4.77 -16.42 -3.41
C ARG A 82 4.61 -16.78 -4.89
N GLN A 83 4.04 -15.88 -5.69
CA GLN A 83 3.92 -16.04 -7.14
C GLN A 83 5.30 -16.04 -7.82
N ALA A 84 6.21 -15.15 -7.42
CA ALA A 84 7.58 -15.12 -7.94
C ALA A 84 8.36 -16.40 -7.59
N GLU A 85 8.18 -16.95 -6.37
CA GLU A 85 8.75 -18.24 -5.98
C GLU A 85 8.18 -19.42 -6.77
N ALA A 86 6.88 -19.40 -7.08
CA ALA A 86 6.26 -20.45 -7.90
C ALA A 86 6.73 -20.35 -9.37
N ALA A 87 6.78 -19.14 -9.92
CA ALA A 87 7.26 -18.89 -11.28
C ALA A 87 8.73 -19.29 -11.43
N SER A 88 9.59 -18.97 -10.45
CA SER A 88 11.01 -19.36 -10.50
C SER A 88 11.21 -20.87 -10.45
N ARG A 89 10.36 -21.62 -9.74
CA ARG A 89 10.39 -23.10 -9.76
C ARG A 89 9.97 -23.70 -11.11
N ILE A 90 9.03 -23.04 -11.81
CA ILE A 90 8.58 -23.45 -13.14
C ILE A 90 9.65 -23.11 -14.19
N GLU A 91 10.23 -21.91 -14.15
CA GLU A 91 11.30 -21.47 -15.06
C GLU A 91 12.62 -22.22 -14.85
N ALA A 92 12.96 -22.58 -13.61
CA ALA A 92 14.15 -23.40 -13.31
C ALA A 92 14.03 -24.84 -13.81
N GLY A 93 12.90 -25.23 -14.41
CA GLY A 93 12.71 -26.53 -15.01
C GLY A 93 12.82 -27.63 -13.96
N ASP A 94 11.96 -27.61 -12.93
CA ASP A 94 11.74 -28.79 -12.08
C ASP A 94 11.22 -29.92 -12.97
N ALA A 95 12.15 -30.67 -13.57
CA ALA A 95 11.85 -31.86 -14.34
C ALA A 95 11.12 -32.81 -13.38
N PRO A 96 9.93 -33.32 -13.75
CA PRO A 96 9.16 -34.17 -12.85
C PRO A 96 10.04 -35.33 -12.40
N ARG A 97 10.27 -35.42 -11.09
CA ARG A 97 11.00 -36.52 -10.46
C ARG A 97 10.35 -37.82 -10.92
N ARG A 98 10.99 -38.50 -11.87
CA ARG A 98 10.47 -39.77 -12.43
C ARG A 98 10.11 -40.68 -11.25
N PRO A 99 8.87 -41.18 -11.15
CA PRO A 99 8.52 -42.11 -10.08
C PRO A 99 9.39 -43.37 -10.24
N ALA A 100 10.31 -43.58 -9.30
CA ALA A 100 11.09 -44.81 -9.23
C ALA A 100 10.25 -45.83 -8.46
N TYR A 101 9.76 -46.85 -9.17
CA TYR A 101 9.09 -47.99 -8.53
C TYR A 101 10.16 -48.84 -7.85
N LEU A 102 10.14 -48.88 -6.52
CA LEU A 102 10.96 -49.78 -5.71
C LEU A 102 10.16 -51.05 -5.50
N ASP A 103 10.55 -52.12 -6.19
CA ASP A 103 10.03 -53.46 -5.95
C ASP A 103 10.77 -54.05 -4.75
N CYS A 104 10.07 -54.12 -3.61
CA CYS A 104 10.57 -54.80 -2.42
C CYS A 104 10.04 -56.23 -2.44
N ALA A 105 10.70 -57.12 -3.17
CA ALA A 105 10.50 -58.56 -3.02
C ALA A 105 11.29 -59.05 -1.80
N VAL A 106 10.59 -59.69 -0.84
CA VAL A 106 11.17 -60.50 0.25
C VAL A 106 10.67 -61.92 0.08
#